data_AF-A0A4Y7LU68-F1
#
_entry.id   AF-A0A4Y7LU68-F1
#
_cell.length_a   1.000
_cell.length_b   1.000
_cell.length_c   1.000
_cell.angle_alpha   90.00
_cell.angle_beta   90.00
_cell.angle_gamma   90.00
#
_symmetry.space_group_name_H-M   'P 1'
#
loop_
_entity.id
_entity.type
_entity.pdbx_description
1 polymer ?
#
loop_
_entity_poly.entity_id
_entity_poly.type
_entity_poly.pdbx_seq_one_letter_code
_entity_poly.pdbx_strand_id
1 'polypeptide(L)'
;MLTQVNQTKHSVKQFVSFRPISNYPTSLNKNTEVQNVEDGDFRSLDLLPKKSNNMRGNRRKTAYKKTPVHPPRSNKMPVDQNWPSVWPVARVFHPASVPLPLHQGWVDPGTTPPGKFANAELMKIPNFLHLTPPAIQRQCEALKKFCTEWPKELDTDEKIDHHFPIQITTSDYLHSSPTIRDARARIVTLEVKLSTLHLNSHAKDKLLRLVKERYDPVTDILTIVSERCPLRKQNIDYAMYLLNVLVSESLKTEPWENEKLEADMEKYVWEGSQSQRALQQLLERMPDKAPDLPAVIEQYSINVARFHNEGLFRLN
;
A
#
# COMPACT_ATOMS: atom_id res chain seq x y z
N MET A 1 29.05 35.49 -40.06
CA MET A 1 29.50 34.67 -38.91
C MET A 1 28.28 34.44 -38.01
N LEU A 2 27.62 33.28 -38.14
CA LEU A 2 27.65 32.14 -37.20
C LEU A 2 26.76 32.41 -35.97
N THR A 3 25.62 31.74 -35.79
CA THR A 3 25.51 30.33 -35.34
C THR A 3 24.06 29.85 -35.49
N GLN A 4 23.76 28.96 -36.44
CA GLN A 4 23.46 27.52 -36.27
C GLN A 4 22.39 27.16 -35.21
N VAL A 5 21.16 26.93 -35.67
CA VAL A 5 20.13 26.16 -34.97
C VAL A 5 20.24 24.71 -35.42
N ASN A 6 20.75 23.85 -34.54
CA ASN A 6 20.80 22.39 -34.75
C ASN A 6 19.44 21.77 -34.34
N GLN A 7 18.64 21.37 -35.32
CA GLN A 7 17.58 20.37 -35.13
C GLN A 7 18.06 19.04 -35.69
N THR A 8 18.56 18.16 -34.82
CA THR A 8 18.86 16.77 -35.14
C THR A 8 17.56 15.94 -35.11
N LYS A 9 16.92 15.77 -36.27
CA LYS A 9 15.91 14.72 -36.47
C LYS A 9 16.63 13.39 -36.73
N HIS A 10 16.70 12.53 -35.73
CA HIS A 10 17.08 11.13 -35.94
C HIS A 10 15.96 10.41 -36.68
N SER A 11 16.24 10.06 -37.95
CA SER A 11 15.41 9.18 -38.76
C SER A 11 15.59 7.73 -38.30
N VAL A 12 14.54 7.16 -37.68
CA VAL A 12 14.46 5.74 -37.38
C VAL A 12 14.11 5.00 -38.67
N LYS A 13 15.08 4.31 -39.26
CA LYS A 13 14.86 3.37 -40.36
C LYS A 13 14.13 2.13 -39.84
N GLN A 14 12.79 2.13 -39.91
CA GLN A 14 12.03 0.88 -39.85
C GLN A 14 12.24 0.11 -41.15
N PHE A 15 12.95 -1.03 -41.06
CA PHE A 15 12.97 -2.01 -42.14
C PHE A 15 11.61 -2.73 -42.16
N VAL A 16 10.69 -2.22 -42.97
CA VAL A 16 9.49 -2.94 -43.37
C VAL A 16 9.88 -3.81 -44.56
N SER A 17 9.91 -5.13 -44.37
CA SER A 17 10.10 -6.08 -45.47
C SER A 17 8.86 -6.07 -46.36
N PHE A 18 8.90 -5.34 -47.48
CA PHE A 18 7.90 -5.46 -48.54
C PHE A 18 8.07 -6.84 -49.20
N ARG A 19 7.08 -7.72 -49.04
CA ARG A 19 6.94 -8.91 -49.88
C ARG A 19 6.41 -8.46 -51.25
N PRO A 20 6.99 -8.90 -52.38
CA PRO A 20 6.45 -8.55 -53.69
C PRO A 20 5.07 -9.21 -53.89
N ILE A 21 4.14 -8.39 -54.36
CA ILE A 21 2.80 -8.79 -54.79
C ILE A 21 2.95 -9.69 -56.02
N SER A 22 2.32 -10.86 -55.96
CA SER A 22 2.25 -11.86 -57.03
C SER A 22 1.49 -11.31 -58.24
N ASN A 23 2.16 -11.17 -59.38
CA ASN A 23 1.51 -10.92 -60.68
C ASN A 23 0.74 -12.16 -61.12
N TYR A 24 -0.60 -12.10 -61.10
CA TYR A 24 -1.45 -13.06 -61.81
C TYR A 24 -1.74 -12.52 -63.21
N PRO A 25 -1.56 -13.32 -64.28
CA PRO A 25 -2.05 -12.94 -65.60
C PRO A 25 -3.58 -13.11 -65.67
N THR A 26 -4.27 -12.02 -65.99
CA THR A 26 -5.67 -12.00 -66.39
C THR A 26 -5.80 -12.53 -67.82
N SER A 27 -6.32 -13.76 -67.97
CA SER A 27 -6.89 -14.22 -69.24
C SER A 27 -8.37 -14.57 -69.01
N LEU A 28 -9.24 -13.58 -69.21
CA LEU A 28 -10.65 -13.81 -69.51
C LEU A 28 -10.73 -14.29 -70.96
N ASN A 29 -11.17 -15.52 -71.17
CA ASN A 29 -11.98 -15.92 -72.32
C ASN A 29 -12.38 -17.38 -72.18
N LYS A 30 -13.59 -17.61 -71.67
CA LYS A 30 -14.38 -18.78 -72.06
C LYS A 30 -15.86 -18.47 -71.91
N ASN A 31 -16.52 -18.34 -73.06
CA ASN A 31 -17.96 -18.24 -73.20
C ASN A 31 -18.59 -19.40 -72.43
N THR A 32 -19.43 -19.07 -71.46
CA THR A 32 -20.26 -20.06 -70.76
C THR A 32 -21.69 -19.82 -71.22
N GLU A 33 -22.19 -20.70 -72.08
CA GLU A 33 -23.59 -20.74 -72.48
C GLU A 33 -24.44 -20.96 -71.22
N VAL A 34 -25.44 -20.09 -71.02
CA VAL A 34 -26.37 -20.17 -69.91
C VAL A 34 -27.50 -21.12 -70.33
N GLN A 35 -27.48 -22.34 -69.80
CA GLN A 35 -28.67 -23.20 -69.78
C GLN A 35 -29.48 -22.90 -68.51
N ASN A 36 -30.71 -22.41 -68.71
CA ASN A 36 -31.74 -22.32 -67.69
C ASN A 36 -32.32 -23.71 -67.44
N VAL A 37 -32.26 -24.20 -66.20
CA VAL A 37 -33.16 -25.25 -65.70
C VAL A 37 -33.44 -25.01 -64.21
N GLU A 38 -34.70 -25.26 -63.86
CA GLU A 38 -35.44 -25.05 -62.63
C GLU A 38 -34.97 -25.91 -61.42
N ASP A 39 -35.49 -25.52 -60.27
CA ASP A 39 -35.56 -26.20 -58.97
C ASP A 39 -34.34 -26.19 -58.02
N GLY A 40 -34.46 -25.31 -57.01
CA GLY A 40 -34.30 -25.67 -55.60
C GLY A 40 -32.90 -25.77 -54.99
N ASP A 41 -31.85 -26.06 -55.76
CA ASP A 41 -30.54 -26.35 -55.17
C ASP A 41 -29.50 -25.23 -55.36
N PHE A 42 -28.93 -24.78 -54.25
CA PHE A 42 -27.91 -23.72 -54.19
C PHE A 42 -26.62 -24.16 -54.87
N ARG A 43 -26.23 -23.52 -55.98
CA ARG A 43 -24.97 -23.81 -56.68
C ARG A 43 -23.76 -23.39 -55.83
N SER A 44 -22.99 -24.35 -55.32
CA SER A 44 -21.70 -24.09 -54.69
C SER A 44 -20.69 -23.59 -55.75
N LEU A 45 -20.26 -22.34 -55.62
CA LEU A 45 -19.33 -21.69 -56.54
C LEU A 45 -17.89 -22.18 -56.26
N ASP A 46 -17.42 -23.15 -57.04
CA ASP A 46 -16.05 -23.67 -56.97
C ASP A 46 -15.07 -22.66 -57.59
N LEU A 47 -14.52 -21.76 -56.76
CA LEU A 47 -13.60 -20.68 -57.19
C LEU A 47 -12.24 -21.15 -57.72
N LEU A 48 -11.89 -22.43 -57.54
CA LEU A 48 -10.62 -23.01 -57.97
C LEU A 48 -10.86 -24.25 -58.83
N PRO A 49 -10.22 -24.35 -60.02
CA PRO A 49 -10.35 -25.54 -60.84
C PRO A 49 -9.80 -26.75 -60.08
N LYS A 50 -10.66 -27.72 -59.78
CA LYS A 50 -10.27 -29.03 -59.24
C LYS A 50 -9.45 -29.75 -60.30
N LYS A 51 -8.12 -29.55 -60.27
CA LYS A 51 -7.18 -30.32 -61.11
C LYS A 51 -7.38 -31.80 -60.82
N SER A 52 -7.67 -32.59 -61.87
CA SER A 52 -7.77 -34.04 -61.81
C SER A 52 -6.51 -34.63 -61.17
N ASN A 53 -6.68 -35.36 -60.08
CA ASN A 53 -5.63 -35.95 -59.26
C ASN A 53 -4.93 -37.17 -59.91
N ASN A 54 -4.83 -37.23 -61.25
CA ASN A 54 -4.36 -38.43 -61.95
C ASN A 54 -2.83 -38.49 -62.15
N MET A 55 -2.07 -37.59 -61.51
CA MET A 55 -0.60 -37.54 -61.57
C MET A 55 0.03 -37.28 -60.19
N ARG A 56 -0.49 -37.94 -59.14
CA ARG A 56 0.14 -37.97 -57.80
C ARG A 56 0.51 -39.39 -57.39
N GLY A 57 1.20 -40.10 -58.27
CA GLY A 57 1.99 -41.27 -57.87
C GLY A 57 3.08 -40.85 -56.87
N ASN A 58 3.08 -41.48 -55.69
CA ASN A 58 4.23 -41.58 -54.78
C ASN A 58 5.02 -40.30 -54.44
N ARG A 59 4.38 -39.16 -54.19
CA ARG A 59 4.98 -38.20 -53.25
C ARG A 59 4.83 -38.78 -51.83
N ARG A 60 5.77 -39.65 -51.45
CA ARG A 60 6.02 -40.00 -50.04
C ARG A 60 6.03 -38.66 -49.28
N LYS A 61 4.99 -38.40 -48.48
CA LYS A 61 5.03 -37.28 -47.50
C LYS A 61 6.35 -37.46 -46.78
N THR A 62 7.28 -36.53 -46.95
CA THR A 62 8.56 -36.55 -46.23
C THR A 62 8.20 -36.73 -44.78
N ALA A 63 8.49 -37.91 -44.22
CA ALA A 63 8.16 -38.21 -42.84
C ALA A 63 8.75 -37.08 -42.01
N TYR A 64 7.91 -36.41 -41.22
CA TYR A 64 8.33 -35.33 -40.36
C TYR A 64 9.45 -35.87 -39.47
N LYS A 65 10.71 -35.53 -39.80
CA LYS A 65 11.87 -35.95 -39.02
C LYS A 65 11.76 -35.22 -37.70
N LYS A 66 11.41 -35.94 -36.63
CA LYS A 66 11.41 -35.40 -35.27
C LYS A 66 12.82 -34.86 -34.99
N THR A 67 12.91 -33.58 -34.66
CA THR A 67 14.18 -32.97 -34.24
C THR A 67 14.71 -33.72 -33.02
N PRO A 68 15.99 -34.14 -33.01
CA PRO A 68 16.55 -34.84 -31.86
C PRO A 68 16.52 -33.93 -30.63
N VAL A 69 15.99 -34.45 -29.52
CA VAL A 69 15.96 -33.73 -28.23
C VAL A 69 17.33 -33.84 -27.60
N HIS A 70 17.99 -32.71 -27.37
CA HIS A 70 19.27 -32.68 -26.67
C HIS A 70 19.09 -33.03 -25.18
N PRO A 71 20.12 -33.61 -24.54
CA PRO A 71 20.07 -33.88 -23.10
C PRO A 71 19.86 -32.60 -22.28
N PRO A 72 19.22 -32.68 -21.11
CA PRO A 72 18.94 -31.52 -20.27
C PRO A 72 20.24 -30.87 -19.80
N ARG A 73 20.20 -29.54 -19.63
CA ARG A 73 21.35 -28.76 -19.16
C ARG A 73 21.87 -29.25 -17.80
N SER A 74 20.98 -29.76 -16.94
CA SER A 74 21.31 -30.33 -15.63
C SER A 74 22.45 -31.35 -15.66
N ASN A 75 22.58 -32.13 -16.73
CA ASN A 75 23.59 -33.19 -16.81
C ASN A 75 25.01 -32.64 -17.09
N LYS A 76 25.12 -31.39 -17.54
CA LYS A 76 26.39 -30.72 -17.85
C LYS A 76 26.83 -29.76 -16.76
N MET A 77 26.05 -29.61 -15.69
CA MET A 77 26.29 -28.65 -14.63
C MET A 77 27.32 -29.18 -13.63
N PRO A 78 28.39 -28.43 -13.33
CA PRO A 78 29.30 -28.80 -12.26
C PRO A 78 28.63 -28.61 -10.89
N VAL A 79 29.07 -29.36 -9.89
CA VAL A 79 28.53 -29.31 -8.52
C VAL A 79 28.85 -27.98 -7.85
N ASP A 80 30.07 -27.46 -8.04
CA ASP A 80 30.55 -26.21 -7.42
C ASP A 80 30.14 -24.94 -8.17
N GLN A 81 29.17 -25.05 -9.08
CA GLN A 81 28.75 -23.91 -9.89
C GLN A 81 28.04 -22.83 -9.08
N ASN A 82 28.10 -21.60 -9.57
CA ASN A 82 27.38 -20.48 -8.99
C ASN A 82 25.87 -20.54 -9.31
N TRP A 83 25.08 -21.05 -8.37
CA TRP A 83 23.62 -21.18 -8.51
C TRP A 83 22.89 -19.86 -8.85
N PRO A 84 23.17 -18.72 -8.19
CA PRO A 84 22.60 -17.42 -8.57
C PRO A 84 22.74 -17.03 -10.04
N SER A 85 23.77 -17.51 -10.74
CA SER A 85 23.95 -17.26 -12.18
C SER A 85 23.04 -18.15 -13.04
N VAL A 86 22.74 -19.36 -12.57
CA VAL A 86 21.81 -20.29 -13.21
C VAL A 86 20.38 -19.77 -13.09
N TRP A 87 20.01 -19.26 -11.92
CA TRP A 87 18.65 -18.86 -11.58
C TRP A 87 18.59 -17.44 -10.99
N PRO A 88 18.76 -16.39 -11.82
CA PRO A 88 18.91 -15.02 -11.32
C PRO A 88 17.60 -14.34 -10.89
N VAL A 89 16.47 -14.72 -11.48
CA VAL A 89 15.16 -14.04 -11.30
C VAL A 89 14.03 -15.06 -11.06
N ALA A 90 12.90 -14.56 -10.56
CA ALA A 90 11.68 -15.35 -10.42
C ALA A 90 11.25 -15.95 -11.78
N ARG A 91 11.07 -17.26 -11.82
CA ARG A 91 10.62 -18.01 -13.01
C ARG A 91 9.88 -19.26 -12.58
N VAL A 92 8.97 -19.73 -13.44
CA VAL A 92 8.36 -21.06 -13.33
C VAL A 92 9.43 -22.14 -13.29
N PHE A 93 9.20 -23.18 -12.50
CA PHE A 93 10.12 -24.31 -12.38
C PHE A 93 10.45 -24.92 -13.75
N HIS A 94 11.75 -25.01 -14.07
CA HIS A 94 12.21 -25.57 -15.33
C HIS A 94 13.04 -26.84 -15.06
N PRO A 95 12.51 -28.04 -15.39
CA PRO A 95 13.11 -29.30 -14.96
C PRO A 95 14.50 -29.57 -15.57
N ALA A 96 14.79 -29.01 -16.75
CA ALA A 96 16.09 -29.17 -17.39
C ALA A 96 17.19 -28.28 -16.82
N SER A 97 16.84 -27.21 -16.08
CA SER A 97 17.80 -26.27 -15.46
C SER A 97 18.12 -26.63 -14.01
N VAL A 98 17.20 -27.27 -13.31
CA VAL A 98 17.37 -27.60 -11.90
C VAL A 98 18.07 -28.97 -11.77
N PRO A 99 19.30 -29.04 -11.24
CA PRO A 99 20.08 -30.28 -11.14
C PRO A 99 19.70 -31.12 -9.91
N LEU A 100 18.46 -31.01 -9.43
CA LEU A 100 17.95 -31.77 -8.28
C LEU A 100 16.99 -32.87 -8.76
N PRO A 101 17.02 -34.07 -8.18
CA PRO A 101 16.06 -35.13 -8.43
C PRO A 101 14.79 -34.90 -7.60
N LEU A 102 13.93 -33.98 -8.06
CA LEU A 102 12.67 -33.67 -7.36
C LEU A 102 11.55 -34.61 -7.79
N HIS A 103 10.77 -35.04 -6.81
CA HIS A 103 9.57 -35.87 -6.95
C HIS A 103 8.45 -35.24 -6.14
N GLN A 104 7.26 -35.11 -6.71
CA GLN A 104 6.12 -34.52 -6.01
C GLN A 104 4.81 -35.01 -6.61
N GLY A 105 3.86 -35.38 -5.76
CA GLY A 105 2.54 -35.83 -6.18
C GLY A 105 2.03 -36.89 -5.22
N TRP A 106 0.72 -36.96 -5.05
CA TRP A 106 0.12 -38.01 -4.24
C TRP A 106 0.16 -39.34 -5.00
N VAL A 107 0.53 -40.41 -4.29
CA VAL A 107 0.64 -41.77 -4.80
C VAL A 107 0.27 -42.76 -3.70
N ASP A 108 -0.17 -43.95 -4.08
CA ASP A 108 -0.45 -45.02 -3.15
C ASP A 108 0.82 -45.47 -2.39
N PRO A 109 0.68 -45.93 -1.13
CA PRO A 109 1.80 -46.44 -0.35
C PRO A 109 2.58 -47.52 -1.10
N GLY A 110 3.89 -47.33 -1.27
CA GLY A 110 4.77 -48.24 -2.01
C GLY A 110 5.11 -47.81 -3.44
N THR A 111 4.49 -46.74 -3.96
CA THR A 111 4.81 -46.18 -5.28
C THR A 111 5.65 -44.90 -5.16
N THR A 112 6.60 -44.69 -6.07
CA THR A 112 7.41 -43.45 -6.13
C THR A 112 6.62 -42.31 -6.77
N PRO A 113 6.58 -41.10 -6.17
CA PRO A 113 5.92 -39.95 -6.76
C PRO A 113 6.51 -39.55 -8.13
N PRO A 114 5.73 -38.90 -9.00
CA PRO A 114 6.20 -38.53 -10.33
C PRO A 114 7.40 -37.57 -10.23
N GLY A 115 8.41 -37.82 -11.06
CA GLY A 115 9.64 -37.02 -11.11
C GLY A 115 9.43 -35.63 -11.71
N LYS A 116 10.49 -34.83 -11.79
CA LYS A 116 10.41 -33.42 -12.19
C LYS A 116 9.96 -33.12 -13.62
N PHE A 117 10.14 -34.05 -14.56
CA PHE A 117 9.79 -33.82 -15.97
C PHE A 117 8.29 -33.97 -16.17
N ALA A 118 7.65 -32.96 -16.78
CA ALA A 118 6.21 -32.91 -17.02
C ALA A 118 5.32 -32.97 -15.76
N ASN A 119 5.84 -32.60 -14.59
CA ASN A 119 5.09 -32.58 -13.33
C ASN A 119 4.43 -31.21 -13.10
N ALA A 120 3.10 -31.18 -13.18
CA ALA A 120 2.31 -29.96 -13.02
C ALA A 120 2.32 -29.41 -11.58
N GLU A 121 2.46 -30.26 -10.56
CA GLU A 121 2.50 -29.82 -9.16
C GLU A 121 3.72 -28.96 -8.88
N LEU A 122 4.88 -29.34 -9.44
CA LEU A 122 6.11 -28.53 -9.35
C LEU A 122 6.01 -27.21 -10.13
N MET A 123 5.15 -27.12 -11.15
CA MET A 123 4.94 -25.88 -11.90
C MET A 123 4.04 -24.87 -11.18
N LYS A 124 3.12 -25.35 -10.33
CA LYS A 124 2.19 -24.49 -9.56
C LYS A 124 2.88 -23.75 -8.41
N ILE A 125 3.94 -24.33 -7.84
CA ILE A 125 4.60 -23.77 -6.66
C ILE A 125 5.36 -22.48 -7.02
N PRO A 126 5.12 -21.37 -6.30
CA PRO A 126 6.00 -20.21 -6.35
C PRO A 126 7.34 -20.57 -5.70
N ASN A 127 8.34 -20.88 -6.52
CA ASN A 127 9.64 -21.32 -6.03
C ASN A 127 10.54 -20.15 -5.58
N PHE A 128 11.43 -20.44 -4.64
CA PHE A 128 12.40 -19.48 -4.09
C PHE A 128 13.83 -19.77 -4.58
N LEU A 129 13.98 -20.46 -5.72
CA LEU A 129 15.28 -20.87 -6.25
C LEU A 129 16.19 -19.68 -6.63
N HIS A 130 15.63 -18.48 -6.83
CA HIS A 130 16.38 -17.24 -7.06
C HIS A 130 16.79 -16.53 -5.76
N LEU A 131 16.16 -16.87 -4.64
CA LEU A 131 16.36 -16.27 -3.31
C LEU A 131 17.13 -17.22 -2.38
N THR A 132 18.14 -17.91 -2.91
CA THR A 132 19.04 -18.72 -2.06
C THR A 132 19.90 -17.82 -1.17
N PRO A 133 20.32 -18.27 0.03
CA PRO A 133 21.17 -17.48 0.94
C PRO A 133 22.40 -16.82 0.29
N PRO A 134 23.21 -17.50 -0.57
CA PRO A 134 24.33 -16.84 -1.25
C PRO A 134 23.90 -15.79 -2.29
N ALA A 135 22.70 -15.89 -2.86
CA ALA A 135 22.14 -14.84 -3.72
C ALA A 135 21.79 -13.60 -2.91
N ILE A 136 21.10 -13.79 -1.78
CA ILE A 136 20.66 -12.71 -0.89
C ILE A 136 21.87 -11.94 -0.35
N GLN A 137 22.91 -12.62 0.11
CA GLN A 137 24.11 -11.96 0.61
C GLN A 137 24.75 -11.02 -0.42
N ARG A 138 24.93 -11.49 -1.66
CA ARG A 138 25.47 -10.66 -2.76
C ARG A 138 24.54 -9.52 -3.15
N GLN A 139 23.22 -9.76 -3.16
CA GLN A 139 22.22 -8.74 -3.43
C GLN A 139 22.24 -7.65 -2.35
N CYS A 140 22.22 -8.03 -1.07
CA CYS A 140 22.32 -7.12 0.06
C CYS A 140 23.62 -6.32 0.03
N GLU A 141 24.76 -6.96 -0.25
CA GLU A 141 26.05 -6.28 -0.38
C GLU A 141 26.04 -5.21 -1.48
N ALA A 142 25.45 -5.54 -2.64
CA ALA A 142 25.27 -4.57 -3.73
C ALA A 142 24.26 -3.45 -3.38
N LEU A 143 23.27 -3.72 -2.52
CA LEU A 143 22.27 -2.76 -2.08
C LEU A 143 22.74 -1.85 -0.95
N LYS A 144 23.73 -2.25 -0.15
CA LYS A 144 24.28 -1.46 0.96
C LYS A 144 24.69 -0.05 0.54
N LYS A 145 25.17 0.13 -0.69
CA LYS A 145 25.56 1.45 -1.23
C LYS A 145 24.41 2.46 -1.34
N PHE A 146 23.15 2.00 -1.30
CA PHE A 146 21.97 2.85 -1.35
C PHE A 146 21.38 3.12 0.04
N CYS A 147 21.83 2.40 1.07
CA CYS A 147 21.37 2.57 2.43
C CYS A 147 22.12 3.72 3.11
N THR A 148 21.44 4.41 4.00
CA THR A 148 22.03 5.42 4.90
C THR A 148 22.03 4.86 6.32
N GLU A 149 23.06 5.21 7.10
CA GLU A 149 23.11 4.83 8.52
C GLU A 149 21.97 5.52 9.30
N TRP A 150 21.41 4.80 10.27
CA TRP A 150 20.44 5.38 11.21
C TRP A 150 21.16 6.32 12.19
N PRO A 151 20.59 7.50 12.53
CA PRO A 151 21.17 8.42 13.50
C PRO A 151 21.30 7.79 14.89
N LYS A 152 22.54 7.70 15.40
CA LYS A 152 22.90 7.10 16.70
C LYS A 152 22.33 7.84 17.92
N GLU A 153 21.87 9.07 17.74
CA GLU A 153 21.26 9.84 18.84
C GLU A 153 19.83 9.34 19.14
N LEU A 154 19.17 8.72 18.15
CA LEU A 154 17.79 8.24 18.21
C LEU A 154 17.73 6.73 18.49
N ASP A 155 18.37 6.30 19.57
CA ASP A 155 18.40 4.89 19.99
C ASP A 155 17.15 4.47 20.79
N THR A 156 16.45 5.41 21.43
CA THR A 156 15.29 5.14 22.28
C THR A 156 14.06 5.90 21.80
N ASP A 157 12.88 5.27 21.90
CA ASP A 157 11.60 5.84 21.49
C ASP A 157 11.30 7.17 22.21
N GLU A 158 11.68 7.30 23.48
CA GLU A 158 11.51 8.54 24.26
C GLU A 158 12.27 9.74 23.65
N LYS A 159 13.46 9.52 23.10
CA LYS A 159 14.24 10.57 22.43
C LYS A 159 13.61 10.94 21.08
N ILE A 160 13.07 9.94 20.38
CA ILE A 160 12.35 10.16 19.12
C ILE A 160 11.13 11.03 19.39
N ASP A 161 10.32 10.70 20.39
CA ASP A 161 9.14 11.47 20.77
C ASP A 161 9.47 12.92 21.18
N HIS A 162 10.61 13.11 21.87
CA HIS A 162 11.05 14.44 22.29
C HIS A 162 11.49 15.32 21.10
N HIS A 163 12.23 14.76 20.14
CA HIS A 163 12.73 15.51 18.98
C HIS A 163 11.70 15.59 17.84
N PHE A 164 10.86 14.58 17.69
CA PHE A 164 9.90 14.40 16.60
C PHE A 164 8.52 14.03 17.18
N PRO A 165 7.79 15.00 17.77
CA PRO A 165 6.53 14.74 18.46
C PRO A 165 5.32 14.46 17.54
N ILE A 166 5.49 14.62 16.23
CA ILE A 166 4.43 14.44 15.22
C ILE A 166 4.69 13.13 14.47
N GLN A 167 3.74 12.21 14.55
CA GLN A 167 3.75 10.97 13.79
C GLN A 167 2.76 11.06 12.62
N ILE A 168 3.25 10.74 11.41
CA ILE A 168 2.43 10.70 10.21
C ILE A 168 2.38 9.26 9.71
N THR A 169 1.20 8.64 9.82
CA THR A 169 0.97 7.27 9.36
C THR A 169 0.38 7.28 7.96
N THR A 170 1.05 6.60 7.04
CA THR A 170 0.59 6.40 5.65
C THR A 170 0.65 4.92 5.29
N SER A 171 -0.24 4.47 4.40
CA SER A 171 -0.32 3.05 4.02
C SER A 171 -0.21 2.88 2.51
N ASP A 172 0.65 1.97 2.07
CA ASP A 172 0.82 1.58 0.67
C ASP A 172 0.36 0.14 0.47
N TYR A 173 -0.42 -0.11 -0.59
CA TYR A 173 -1.04 -1.40 -0.86
C TYR A 173 -0.53 -1.97 -2.19
N LEU A 174 0.01 -3.19 -2.15
CA LEU A 174 0.52 -3.88 -3.33
C LEU A 174 -0.42 -5.03 -3.73
N HIS A 175 -0.94 -4.96 -4.96
CA HIS A 175 -1.83 -5.97 -5.54
C HIS A 175 -1.23 -6.57 -6.80
N SER A 176 -1.61 -7.80 -7.15
CA SER A 176 -1.27 -8.44 -8.43
C SER A 176 -2.15 -7.98 -9.61
N SER A 177 -2.97 -6.95 -9.40
CA SER A 177 -3.87 -6.36 -10.41
C SER A 177 -3.08 -5.54 -11.44
N PRO A 178 -3.54 -5.43 -12.69
CA PRO A 178 -2.95 -4.51 -13.67
C PRO A 178 -3.07 -3.02 -13.24
N THR A 179 -3.95 -2.69 -12.29
CA THR A 179 -4.10 -1.34 -11.77
C THR A 179 -3.31 -1.16 -10.48
N ILE A 180 -2.44 -0.15 -10.45
CA ILE A 180 -1.64 0.24 -9.27
C ILE A 180 -2.39 1.17 -8.31
N ARG A 181 -3.60 1.62 -8.66
CA ARG A 181 -4.35 2.62 -7.91
C ARG A 181 -5.14 1.95 -6.79
N ASP A 182 -4.94 2.44 -5.57
CA ASP A 182 -5.78 2.13 -4.41
C ASP A 182 -6.26 3.43 -3.78
N ALA A 183 -7.57 3.54 -3.59
CA ALA A 183 -8.20 4.70 -2.97
C ALA A 183 -7.80 4.84 -1.49
N ARG A 184 -7.48 3.75 -0.80
CA ARG A 184 -7.11 3.73 0.63
C ARG A 184 -5.75 4.36 0.90
N ALA A 185 -4.85 4.36 -0.08
CA ALA A 185 -3.51 4.93 0.04
C ALA A 185 -3.50 6.46 0.21
N ARG A 186 -4.64 7.13 -0.05
CA ARG A 186 -4.78 8.57 0.16
C ARG A 186 -4.94 8.97 1.62
N ILE A 187 -5.39 8.05 2.48
CA ILE A 187 -5.74 8.33 3.87
C ILE A 187 -4.45 8.60 4.65
N VAL A 188 -4.43 9.72 5.38
CA VAL A 188 -3.31 10.15 6.21
C VAL A 188 -3.82 10.32 7.63
N THR A 189 -3.08 9.76 8.59
CA THR A 189 -3.35 9.94 10.01
C THR A 189 -2.18 10.69 10.62
N LEU A 190 -2.46 11.84 11.24
CA LEU A 190 -1.51 12.63 12.00
C LEU A 190 -1.81 12.45 13.48
N GLU A 191 -0.79 12.07 14.24
CA GLU A 191 -0.86 11.89 15.70
C GLU A 191 0.14 12.80 16.39
N VAL A 192 -0.30 13.48 17.44
CA VAL A 192 0.55 14.37 18.24
C VAL A 192 0.11 14.36 19.70
N LYS A 193 1.08 14.33 20.62
CA LYS A 193 0.81 14.42 22.07
C LYS A 193 0.55 15.87 22.48
N LEU A 194 -0.53 16.16 23.20
CA LEU A 194 -0.86 17.54 23.58
C LEU A 194 0.16 18.15 24.54
N SER A 195 0.75 17.34 25.41
CA SER A 195 1.86 17.72 26.30
C SER A 195 3.04 18.38 25.58
N THR A 196 3.33 17.98 24.33
CA THR A 196 4.45 18.54 23.54
C THR A 196 4.17 19.91 22.92
N LEU A 197 2.89 20.29 22.79
CA LEU A 197 2.48 21.54 22.14
C LEU A 197 2.59 22.77 23.06
N HIS A 198 3.02 22.61 24.31
CA HIS A 198 3.24 23.69 25.30
C HIS A 198 2.07 24.68 25.39
N LEU A 199 0.84 24.17 25.38
CA LEU A 199 -0.38 24.99 25.39
C LEU A 199 -0.68 25.54 26.78
N ASN A 200 -1.15 26.78 26.85
CA ASN A 200 -1.69 27.38 28.08
C ASN A 200 -2.93 26.60 28.57
N SER A 201 -3.30 26.72 29.86
CA SER A 201 -4.49 26.04 30.40
C SER A 201 -5.77 26.39 29.62
N HIS A 202 -5.92 27.68 29.26
CA HIS A 202 -7.02 28.17 28.42
C HIS A 202 -7.00 27.55 27.02
N ALA A 203 -5.83 27.57 26.35
CA ALA A 203 -5.69 27.02 25.01
C ALA A 203 -5.91 25.50 24.98
N LYS A 204 -5.45 24.77 25.99
CA LYS A 204 -5.70 23.33 26.14
C LYS A 204 -7.19 23.04 26.28
N ASP A 205 -7.88 23.74 27.19
CA ASP A 205 -9.33 23.60 27.42
C ASP A 205 -10.13 23.95 26.15
N LYS A 206 -9.76 25.03 25.45
CA LYS A 206 -10.37 25.42 24.16
C LYS A 206 -10.12 24.38 23.07
N LEU A 207 -8.89 23.88 22.95
CA LEU A 207 -8.52 22.87 21.95
C LEU A 207 -9.30 21.57 22.15
N LEU A 208 -9.43 21.09 23.39
CA LEU A 208 -10.20 19.88 23.71
C LEU A 208 -11.66 20.01 23.27
N ARG A 209 -12.29 21.18 23.49
CA ARG A 209 -13.65 21.46 23.00
C ARG A 209 -13.78 21.49 21.47
N LEU A 210 -12.76 21.98 20.76
CA LEU A 210 -12.77 22.02 19.29
C LEU A 210 -12.62 20.63 18.68
N VAL A 211 -11.76 19.80 19.28
CA VAL A 211 -11.34 18.50 18.76
C VAL A 211 -12.32 17.37 19.12
N LYS A 212 -12.95 17.44 20.30
CA LYS A 212 -13.93 16.45 20.80
C LYS A 212 -13.40 15.01 20.72
N GLU A 213 -14.06 14.16 19.95
CA GLU A 213 -13.81 12.71 19.83
C GLU A 213 -12.44 12.32 19.27
N ARG A 214 -11.71 13.29 18.70
CA ARG A 214 -10.38 13.05 18.09
C ARG A 214 -9.23 13.07 19.11
N TYR A 215 -9.50 13.40 20.36
CA TYR A 215 -8.52 13.36 21.45
C TYR A 215 -8.84 12.20 22.40
N ASP A 216 -7.80 11.43 22.74
CA ASP A 216 -7.90 10.40 23.76
C ASP A 216 -7.30 10.90 25.10
N PRO A 217 -8.11 11.03 26.17
CA PRO A 217 -7.63 11.49 27.47
C PRO A 217 -6.72 10.49 28.19
N VAL A 218 -6.74 9.21 27.83
CA VAL A 218 -5.91 8.18 28.47
C VAL A 218 -4.47 8.25 27.95
N THR A 219 -4.30 8.42 26.64
CA THR A 219 -2.99 8.43 25.97
C THR A 219 -2.42 9.83 25.74
N ASP A 220 -3.22 10.88 25.93
CA ASP A 220 -2.88 12.29 25.62
C ASP A 220 -2.59 12.55 24.13
N ILE A 221 -3.13 11.71 23.24
CA ILE A 221 -2.88 11.78 21.80
C ILE A 221 -4.07 12.43 21.08
N LEU A 222 -3.74 13.42 20.23
CA LEU A 222 -4.63 14.03 19.26
C LEU A 222 -4.46 13.35 17.90
N THR A 223 -5.55 12.78 17.36
CA THR A 223 -5.53 12.07 16.07
C THR A 223 -6.33 12.81 15.00
N ILE A 224 -5.65 13.32 13.97
CA ILE A 224 -6.26 13.99 12.82
C ILE A 224 -6.19 13.06 11.61
N VAL A 225 -7.34 12.52 11.21
CA VAL A 225 -7.48 11.71 9.99
C VAL A 225 -7.94 12.59 8.82
N SER A 226 -7.20 12.53 7.71
CA SER A 226 -7.43 13.31 6.50
C SER A 226 -7.55 12.39 5.28
N GLU A 227 -8.70 12.41 4.62
CA GLU A 227 -9.01 11.57 3.45
C GLU A 227 -9.74 12.31 2.32
N ARG A 228 -9.88 13.64 2.43
CA ARG A 228 -10.71 14.46 1.56
C ARG A 228 -10.12 14.62 0.16
N CYS A 229 -8.80 14.76 0.06
CA CYS A 229 -8.12 15.02 -1.20
C CYS A 229 -7.73 13.71 -1.90
N PRO A 230 -7.67 13.69 -3.26
CA PRO A 230 -7.26 12.50 -4.00
C PRO A 230 -5.80 12.10 -3.77
N LEU A 231 -4.90 13.09 -3.61
CA LEU A 231 -3.47 12.86 -3.45
C LEU A 231 -3.07 12.82 -1.97
N ARG A 232 -2.22 11.84 -1.61
CA ARG A 232 -1.65 11.72 -0.26
C ARG A 232 -0.95 12.99 0.20
N LYS A 233 -0.15 13.62 -0.68
CA LYS A 233 0.54 14.88 -0.37
C LYS A 233 -0.44 15.97 0.08
N GLN A 234 -1.56 16.12 -0.61
CA GLN A 234 -2.58 17.11 -0.25
C GLN A 234 -3.22 16.80 1.11
N ASN A 235 -3.45 15.53 1.42
CA ASN A 235 -4.00 15.15 2.73
C ASN A 235 -2.99 15.38 3.86
N ILE A 236 -1.69 15.21 3.63
CA ILE A 236 -0.62 15.57 4.58
C ILE A 236 -0.63 17.08 4.83
N ASP A 237 -0.58 17.87 3.75
CA ASP A 237 -0.57 19.33 3.83
C ASP A 237 -1.83 19.85 4.54
N TYR A 238 -2.98 19.22 4.27
CA TYR A 238 -4.24 19.55 4.92
C TYR A 238 -4.27 19.17 6.41
N ALA A 239 -3.74 18.00 6.79
CA ALA A 239 -3.65 17.59 8.19
C ALA A 239 -2.75 18.55 9.00
N MET A 240 -1.60 18.94 8.43
CA MET A 240 -0.71 19.94 9.03
C MET A 240 -1.37 21.32 9.13
N TYR A 241 -2.10 21.74 8.10
CA TYR A 241 -2.88 22.97 8.14
C TYR A 241 -3.93 22.94 9.25
N LEU A 242 -4.67 21.85 9.40
CA LEU A 242 -5.67 21.71 10.46
C LEU A 242 -5.03 21.78 11.85
N LEU A 243 -3.89 21.13 12.06
CA LEU A 243 -3.17 21.22 13.33
C LEU A 243 -2.78 22.68 13.63
N ASN A 244 -2.22 23.40 12.65
CA ASN A 244 -1.83 24.80 12.81
C ASN A 244 -3.02 25.72 13.11
N VAL A 245 -4.14 25.55 12.41
CA VAL A 245 -5.37 26.31 12.67
C VAL A 245 -5.90 26.01 14.07
N LEU A 246 -5.96 24.73 14.46
CA LEU A 246 -6.43 24.35 15.79
C LEU A 246 -5.58 24.98 16.90
N VAL A 247 -4.25 24.93 16.79
CA VAL A 247 -3.34 25.54 17.77
C VAL A 247 -3.51 27.06 17.78
N SER A 248 -3.50 27.72 16.62
CA SER A 248 -3.64 29.19 16.55
C SER A 248 -4.99 29.71 17.06
N GLU A 249 -6.09 29.03 16.72
CA GLU A 249 -7.43 29.39 17.20
C GLU A 249 -7.60 29.08 18.69
N SER A 250 -6.94 28.05 19.22
CA SER A 250 -6.96 27.75 20.66
C SER A 250 -6.28 28.83 21.50
N LEU A 251 -5.28 29.52 20.95
CA LEU A 251 -4.55 30.59 21.64
C LEU A 251 -5.30 31.93 21.63
N LYS A 252 -6.23 32.14 20.71
CA LYS A 252 -7.05 33.36 20.65
C LYS A 252 -8.14 33.30 21.70
N THR A 253 -8.41 34.41 22.37
CA THR A 253 -9.55 34.55 23.28
C THR A 253 -10.59 35.45 22.63
N GLU A 254 -11.78 34.92 22.41
CA GLU A 254 -12.90 35.66 21.84
C GLU A 254 -13.81 36.24 22.94
N PRO A 255 -14.55 37.34 22.69
CA PRO A 255 -15.39 37.99 23.72
C PRO A 255 -16.44 37.07 24.33
N TRP A 256 -17.01 36.16 23.54
CA TRP A 256 -18.04 35.21 23.96
C TRP A 256 -17.51 34.13 24.90
N GLU A 257 -16.20 33.93 25.00
CA GLU A 257 -15.63 32.96 25.94
C GLU A 257 -15.82 33.37 27.40
N ASN A 258 -16.07 34.66 27.65
CA ASN A 258 -16.41 35.18 28.97
C ASN A 258 -17.86 34.85 29.38
N GLU A 259 -18.71 34.44 28.43
CA GLU A 259 -20.10 34.05 28.68
C GLU A 259 -20.22 32.58 29.12
N LYS A 260 -19.09 31.88 29.33
CA LYS A 260 -19.02 30.48 29.72
C LYS A 260 -19.73 30.22 31.05
N LEU A 261 -20.67 29.28 31.06
CA LEU A 261 -21.45 28.92 32.24
C LEU A 261 -20.75 27.81 33.05
N GLU A 262 -21.19 27.61 34.30
CA GLU A 262 -20.70 26.53 35.17
C GLU A 262 -20.91 25.14 34.54
N ALA A 263 -21.96 24.96 33.73
CA ALA A 263 -22.26 23.71 33.03
C ALA A 263 -21.27 23.39 31.89
N ASP A 264 -20.57 24.40 31.35
CA ASP A 264 -19.61 24.23 30.25
C ASP A 264 -18.19 23.93 30.75
N MET A 265 -17.98 23.96 32.06
CA MET A 265 -16.72 23.64 32.69
C MET A 265 -16.52 22.12 32.73
N GLU A 266 -15.44 21.63 32.11
CA GLU A 266 -15.10 20.19 32.13
C GLU A 266 -14.65 19.73 33.51
N LYS A 267 -14.08 20.66 34.29
CA LYS A 267 -13.65 20.44 35.66
C LYS A 267 -14.43 21.35 36.57
N TYR A 268 -14.84 20.79 37.70
CA TYR A 268 -15.39 21.57 38.78
C TYR A 268 -14.32 22.49 39.37
N VAL A 269 -14.63 23.78 39.40
CA VAL A 269 -13.84 24.84 40.02
C VAL A 269 -14.58 25.30 41.27
N TRP A 270 -13.89 25.29 42.42
CA TRP A 270 -14.48 25.66 43.71
C TRP A 270 -14.82 27.15 43.78
N GLU A 271 -13.98 28.00 43.21
CA GLU A 271 -14.13 29.45 43.23
C GLU A 271 -15.38 29.90 42.46
N GLY A 272 -16.25 30.67 43.12
CA GLY A 272 -17.51 31.17 42.55
C GLY A 272 -18.66 30.16 42.58
N SER A 273 -18.41 28.91 42.98
CA SER A 273 -19.37 27.81 42.94
C SER A 273 -20.52 27.92 43.94
N GLN A 274 -21.59 27.16 43.71
CA GLN A 274 -22.74 27.08 44.62
C GLN A 274 -22.36 26.56 46.02
N SER A 275 -21.45 25.61 46.13
CA SER A 275 -20.99 25.08 47.43
C SER A 275 -20.16 26.09 48.21
N GLN A 276 -19.37 26.94 47.54
CA GLN A 276 -18.69 28.05 48.21
C GLN A 276 -19.71 29.05 48.76
N ARG A 277 -20.73 29.40 47.97
CA ARG A 277 -21.82 30.30 48.43
C ARG A 277 -22.62 29.70 49.59
N ALA A 278 -22.94 28.41 49.53
CA ALA A 278 -23.64 27.71 50.60
C ALA A 278 -22.80 27.65 51.89
N LEU A 279 -21.48 27.43 51.77
CA LEU A 279 -20.55 27.45 52.90
C LEU A 279 -20.47 28.86 53.52
N GLN A 280 -20.41 29.92 52.71
CA GLN A 280 -20.41 31.30 53.21
C GLN A 280 -21.70 31.61 53.99
N GLN A 281 -22.86 31.25 53.45
CA GLN A 281 -24.15 31.40 54.15
C GLN A 281 -24.22 30.61 55.46
N LEU A 282 -23.58 29.44 55.52
CA LEU A 282 -23.47 28.64 56.74
C LEU A 282 -22.57 29.29 57.77
N LEU A 283 -21.43 29.84 57.34
CA LEU A 283 -20.48 30.53 58.21
C LEU A 283 -21.07 31.81 58.82
N GLU A 284 -21.89 32.54 58.06
CA GLU A 284 -22.62 33.72 58.56
C GLU A 284 -23.65 33.36 59.65
N ARG A 285 -24.19 32.14 59.63
CA ARG A 285 -25.16 31.65 60.62
C ARG A 285 -24.54 31.10 61.89
N MET A 286 -23.25 30.78 61.90
CA MET A 286 -22.57 30.23 63.07
C MET A 286 -22.06 31.34 64.00
N PRO A 287 -22.42 31.30 65.31
CA PRO A 287 -22.05 32.37 66.25
C PRO A 287 -20.58 32.32 66.73
N ASP A 288 -19.90 31.17 66.65
CA ASP A 288 -18.55 30.99 67.18
C ASP A 288 -17.51 30.70 66.07
N LYS A 289 -16.57 31.63 65.89
CA LYS A 289 -15.46 31.48 64.94
C LYS A 289 -14.33 30.68 65.59
N ALA A 290 -14.31 29.37 65.36
CA ALA A 290 -13.20 28.52 65.76
C ALA A 290 -11.89 28.93 65.04
N PRO A 291 -10.72 28.88 65.71
CA PRO A 291 -9.45 29.35 65.14
C PRO A 291 -8.97 28.54 63.92
N ASP A 292 -9.44 27.29 63.76
CA ASP A 292 -8.99 26.36 62.71
C ASP A 292 -9.81 26.46 61.40
N LEU A 293 -10.79 27.37 61.34
CA LEU A 293 -11.69 27.58 60.19
C LEU A 293 -11.00 27.66 58.81
N PRO A 294 -9.91 28.43 58.58
CA PRO A 294 -9.32 28.54 57.24
C PRO A 294 -8.76 27.21 56.73
N ALA A 295 -8.13 26.42 57.59
CA ALA A 295 -7.60 25.11 57.22
C ALA A 295 -8.71 24.11 56.86
N VAL A 296 -9.83 24.15 57.60
CA VAL A 296 -11.00 23.29 57.34
C VAL A 296 -11.66 23.65 56.00
N ILE A 297 -11.72 24.95 55.65
CA ILE A 297 -12.28 25.41 54.38
C ILE A 297 -11.42 24.97 53.20
N GLU A 298 -10.09 25.04 53.33
CA GLU A 298 -9.16 24.54 52.30
C GLU A 298 -9.28 23.02 52.12
N GLN A 299 -9.37 22.25 53.22
CA GLN A 299 -9.60 20.82 53.12
C GLN A 299 -10.94 20.49 52.46
N TYR A 300 -11.99 21.25 52.79
CA TYR A 300 -13.31 21.08 52.18
C TYR A 300 -13.29 21.37 50.68
N SER A 301 -12.65 22.47 50.25
CA SER A 301 -12.58 22.84 48.83
C SER A 301 -11.84 21.79 48.00
N ILE A 302 -10.72 21.27 48.52
CA ILE A 302 -9.95 20.20 47.89
C ILE A 302 -10.80 18.92 47.78
N ASN A 303 -11.49 18.53 48.86
CA ASN A 303 -12.29 17.31 48.88
C ASN A 303 -13.48 17.39 47.93
N VAL A 304 -14.18 18.53 47.87
CA VAL A 304 -15.31 18.73 46.94
C VAL A 304 -14.82 18.73 45.50
N ALA A 305 -13.72 19.45 45.20
CA ALA A 305 -13.16 19.47 43.85
C ALA A 305 -12.69 18.08 43.41
N ARG A 306 -12.03 17.35 44.30
CA ARG A 306 -11.63 15.97 44.05
C ARG A 306 -12.83 15.06 43.79
N PHE A 307 -13.87 15.16 44.62
CA PHE A 307 -15.10 14.38 44.48
C PHE A 307 -15.77 14.57 43.13
N HIS A 308 -15.89 15.82 42.66
CA HIS A 308 -16.51 16.12 41.38
C HIS A 308 -15.65 15.75 40.17
N ASN A 309 -14.32 15.90 40.26
CA ASN A 309 -13.42 15.70 39.12
C ASN A 309 -12.94 14.25 38.96
N GLU A 310 -12.62 13.57 40.07
CA GLU A 310 -12.10 12.19 40.06
C GLU A 310 -13.19 11.15 40.28
N GLY A 311 -14.38 11.59 40.70
CA GLY A 311 -15.47 10.70 41.08
C GLY A 311 -15.28 10.05 42.44
N LEU A 312 -16.27 9.24 42.84
CA LEU A 312 -16.32 8.58 44.13
C LEU A 312 -15.43 7.33 44.11
N PHE A 313 -14.13 7.49 44.36
CA PHE A 313 -13.31 6.35 44.77
C PHE A 313 -13.91 5.79 46.06
N ARG A 314 -14.45 4.57 46.01
CA ARG A 314 -14.79 3.83 47.23
C ARG A 314 -13.49 3.67 48.01
N LEU A 315 -13.33 4.48 49.05
CA LEU A 315 -12.36 4.25 50.11
C LEU A 315 -12.74 2.90 50.73
N ASN A 316 -12.00 1.86 50.37
CA ASN A 316 -11.93 0.63 51.16
C ASN A 316 -11.07 0.89 52.39
#